data_AF-A0A9W4U6N8-F1
#
_entry.id   AF-A0A9W4U6N8-F1
#
_cell.length_a   1.000
_cell.length_b   1.000
_cell.length_c   1.000
_cell.angle_alpha   90.00
_cell.angle_beta   90.00
_cell.angle_gamma   90.00
#
_symmetry.space_group_name_H-M   'P 1'
#
loop_
_entity.id
_entity.type
_entity.pdbx_description
1 polymer ?
#
loop_
_entity_poly.entity_id
_entity_poly.type
_entity_poly.pdbx_seq_one_letter_code
_entity_poly.pdbx_strand_id
1 'polypeptide(L)'
;MTGQWIFNQPREFDHPYEKRTWMTNSTTLGKDGWVDVVSAQIHKVLHTDLTSDLWQNCWLAVQIQCFGGNKSMFRTNASNGTSYSWRDSTVCQVLDCFHETKHKGTADAWQAENDKLFVGPNSCYSKQDKRVLWGSYGDWNLHKVRSTYYENEEKYQQLQKVRARADPDGLFTPNPFCVKRAA
;
A
#
# COMPACT_ATOMS: atom_id res chain seq x y z
N MET A 1 13.93 5.17 30.24
CA MET A 1 13.21 3.96 29.76
C MET A 1 12.81 4.04 28.29
N THR A 2 12.43 5.18 27.73
CA THR A 2 12.06 5.32 26.30
C THR A 2 13.22 5.07 25.32
N GLY A 3 14.47 5.39 25.68
CA GLY A 3 15.64 5.19 24.81
C GLY A 3 15.97 3.74 24.41
N GLN A 4 15.45 2.73 25.13
CA GLN A 4 15.61 1.31 24.76
C GLN A 4 14.59 0.87 23.69
N TRP A 5 13.57 1.68 23.43
CA TRP A 5 12.51 1.44 22.43
C TRP A 5 12.65 2.34 21.20
N ILE A 6 13.65 3.22 21.20
CA ILE A 6 13.95 4.12 20.10
C ILE A 6 15.12 3.51 19.34
N PHE A 7 14.91 3.21 18.07
CA PHE A 7 16.01 2.86 17.18
C PHE A 7 16.97 4.04 17.10
N ASN A 8 18.21 3.85 17.56
CA ASN A 8 19.25 4.89 17.56
C ASN A 8 19.87 5.12 16.17
N GLN A 9 19.53 4.27 15.20
CA GLN A 9 19.85 4.46 13.79
C GLN A 9 18.74 5.27 13.12
N PRO A 10 19.04 6.05 12.07
CA PRO A 10 18.01 6.62 11.21
C PRO A 10 17.00 5.53 10.85
N ARG A 11 15.71 5.83 11.06
CA ARG A 11 14.62 4.85 10.87
C ARG A 11 14.46 4.44 9.40
N GLU A 12 15.05 5.21 8.49
CA GLU A 12 14.88 5.09 7.05
C GLU A 12 16.28 4.95 6.43
N PHE A 13 16.40 4.06 5.45
CA PHE A 13 17.59 4.00 4.62
C PHE A 13 17.79 5.36 3.95
N ASP A 14 19.03 5.84 3.84
CA ASP A 14 19.37 7.09 3.15
C ASP A 14 19.35 6.89 1.62
N HIS A 15 18.29 6.27 1.13
CA HIS A 15 18.09 5.91 -0.26
C HIS A 15 16.65 6.20 -0.68
N PRO A 16 16.43 6.67 -1.93
CA PRO A 16 15.08 6.71 -2.49
C PRO A 16 14.49 5.30 -2.55
N TYR A 17 13.17 5.23 -2.60
CA TYR A 17 12.46 3.96 -2.62
C TYR A 17 11.17 4.02 -3.43
N GLU A 18 10.89 2.90 -4.08
CA GLU A 18 9.61 2.64 -4.72
C GLU A 18 8.70 1.94 -3.73
N LYS A 19 7.76 2.71 -3.19
CA LYS A 19 6.78 2.24 -2.21
C LYS A 19 5.74 1.33 -2.84
N ARG A 20 5.39 0.23 -2.18
CA ARG A 20 4.14 -0.51 -2.47
C ARG A 20 3.47 -1.01 -1.21
N THR A 21 2.18 -0.69 -1.10
CA THR A 21 1.31 -1.13 -0.01
C THR A 21 0.00 -1.64 -0.55
N TRP A 22 -0.32 -2.88 -0.25
CA TRP A 22 -1.59 -3.50 -0.65
C TRP A 22 -2.32 -4.04 0.57
N MET A 23 -3.64 -4.12 0.43
CA MET A 23 -4.54 -4.76 1.37
C MET A 23 -5.26 -5.90 0.65
N THR A 24 -5.57 -6.95 1.38
CA THR A 24 -6.44 -8.03 0.89
C THR A 24 -7.50 -8.35 1.91
N ASN A 25 -8.66 -8.84 1.46
CA ASN A 25 -9.66 -9.48 2.32
C ASN A 25 -9.66 -11.01 2.17
N SER A 26 -8.67 -11.58 1.48
CA SER A 26 -8.56 -13.03 1.28
C SER A 26 -8.40 -13.76 2.62
N THR A 27 -9.14 -14.85 2.77
CA THR A 27 -9.01 -15.81 3.87
C THR A 27 -8.38 -17.12 3.41
N THR A 28 -7.90 -17.17 2.16
CA THR A 28 -7.37 -18.38 1.50
C THR A 28 -5.90 -18.24 1.07
N LEU A 29 -5.20 -17.18 1.50
CA LEU A 29 -3.82 -16.88 1.10
C LEU A 29 -2.85 -18.08 1.11
N GLY A 30 -2.95 -18.97 2.11
CA GLY A 30 -2.12 -20.18 2.17
C GLY A 30 -2.45 -21.20 1.08
N LYS A 31 -3.73 -21.33 0.68
CA LYS A 31 -4.15 -22.17 -0.44
C LYS A 31 -3.84 -21.53 -1.79
N ASP A 32 -3.86 -20.21 -1.86
CA ASP A 32 -3.60 -19.44 -3.07
C ASP A 32 -2.09 -19.29 -3.37
N GLY A 33 -1.22 -19.89 -2.55
CA GLY A 33 0.24 -19.88 -2.73
C GLY A 33 0.89 -18.53 -2.43
N TRP A 34 0.21 -17.61 -1.76
CA TRP A 34 0.73 -16.26 -1.50
C TRP A 34 2.08 -16.28 -0.77
N VAL A 35 2.25 -17.16 0.22
CA VAL A 35 3.49 -17.27 1.00
C VAL A 35 4.67 -17.63 0.11
N ASP A 36 4.49 -18.58 -0.81
CA ASP A 36 5.55 -19.00 -1.73
C ASP A 36 5.90 -17.87 -2.71
N VAL A 37 4.88 -17.19 -3.25
CA VAL A 37 5.07 -16.08 -4.20
C VAL A 37 5.77 -14.90 -3.54
N VAL A 38 5.32 -14.46 -2.36
CA VAL A 38 5.94 -13.32 -1.67
C VAL A 38 7.36 -13.63 -1.22
N SER A 39 7.60 -14.86 -0.74
CA SER A 39 8.94 -15.31 -0.36
C SER A 39 9.87 -15.36 -1.57
N ALA A 40 9.39 -15.84 -2.72
CA ALA A 40 10.16 -15.84 -3.96
C ALA A 40 10.53 -14.42 -4.40
N GLN A 41 9.61 -13.44 -4.32
CA GLN A 41 9.92 -12.05 -4.68
C GLN A 41 10.95 -11.41 -3.74
N ILE A 42 10.86 -11.67 -2.44
CA ILE A 42 11.87 -11.21 -1.47
C ILE A 42 13.22 -11.89 -1.74
N HIS A 43 13.21 -13.20 -2.03
CA HIS A 43 14.41 -13.97 -2.33
C HIS A 43 15.12 -13.49 -3.61
N LYS A 44 14.40 -12.92 -4.58
CA LYS A 44 15.04 -12.31 -5.75
C LYS A 44 15.98 -11.17 -5.36
N VAL A 45 15.55 -10.32 -4.43
CA VAL A 45 16.36 -9.21 -3.94
C VAL A 45 17.45 -9.66 -2.99
N LEU A 46 17.34 -10.85 -2.37
CA LEU A 46 18.30 -11.30 -1.36
C LEU A 46 19.32 -12.33 -1.85
N HIS A 47 19.00 -13.28 -2.74
CA HIS A 47 19.87 -14.48 -2.86
C HIS A 47 19.83 -15.21 -4.22
N THR A 48 19.34 -14.59 -5.30
CA THR A 48 19.27 -15.30 -6.59
C THR A 48 20.51 -15.14 -7.46
N ASP A 49 21.08 -13.95 -7.52
CA ASP A 49 22.27 -13.68 -8.33
C ASP A 49 23.05 -12.50 -7.73
N LEU A 50 24.21 -12.80 -7.14
CA LEU A 50 25.08 -11.81 -6.51
C LEU A 50 25.63 -10.78 -7.52
N THR A 51 25.49 -11.05 -8.82
CA THR A 51 25.87 -10.16 -9.91
C THR A 51 24.70 -9.34 -10.46
N SER A 52 23.47 -9.64 -10.05
CA SER A 52 22.29 -8.93 -10.53
C SER A 52 22.24 -7.50 -9.98
N ASP A 53 21.71 -6.60 -10.81
CA ASP A 53 21.50 -5.21 -10.44
C ASP A 53 20.57 -5.06 -9.23
N LEU A 54 19.59 -5.97 -9.12
CA LEU A 54 18.62 -6.01 -8.02
C LEU A 54 19.29 -6.34 -6.68
N TRP A 55 20.22 -7.28 -6.64
CA TRP A 55 20.96 -7.62 -5.42
C TRP A 55 21.96 -6.52 -5.02
N GLN A 56 22.68 -5.96 -6.00
CA GLN A 56 23.75 -5.01 -5.71
C GLN A 56 23.24 -3.63 -5.32
N ASN A 57 22.10 -3.21 -5.88
CA ASN A 57 21.68 -1.81 -5.87
C ASN A 57 20.26 -1.59 -5.33
N CYS A 58 19.59 -2.65 -4.84
CA CYS A 58 18.28 -2.54 -4.21
C CYS A 58 18.21 -3.23 -2.84
N TRP A 59 17.39 -2.69 -1.95
CA TRP A 59 17.14 -3.22 -0.61
C TRP A 59 15.65 -3.19 -0.31
N LEU A 60 15.19 -4.08 0.58
CA LEU A 60 13.78 -4.16 0.93
C LEU A 60 13.51 -3.69 2.35
N ALA A 61 12.45 -2.90 2.52
CA ALA A 61 11.73 -2.81 3.78
C ALA A 61 10.39 -3.53 3.63
N VAL A 62 10.21 -4.59 4.41
CA VAL A 62 9.01 -5.45 4.34
C VAL A 62 8.25 -5.35 5.65
N GLN A 63 6.96 -5.06 5.56
CA GLN A 63 6.05 -5.09 6.70
C GLN A 63 4.78 -5.82 6.32
N ILE A 64 4.55 -6.98 6.93
CA ILE A 64 3.34 -7.79 6.73
C ILE A 64 2.60 -7.84 8.06
N GLN A 65 1.35 -7.40 8.07
CA GLN A 65 0.56 -7.25 9.29
C GLN A 65 -0.82 -7.86 9.14
N CYS A 66 -1.23 -8.60 10.16
CA CYS A 66 -2.59 -9.11 10.28
C CYS A 66 -3.53 -7.99 10.74
N PHE A 67 -4.44 -7.56 9.86
CA PHE A 67 -5.42 -6.50 10.14
C PHE A 67 -6.80 -7.07 10.47
N GLY A 68 -7.13 -8.27 9.97
CA GLY A 68 -8.46 -8.84 10.12
C GLY A 68 -8.63 -9.79 11.29
N GLY A 69 -9.56 -10.72 11.14
CA GLY A 69 -10.02 -11.60 12.21
C GLY A 69 -11.14 -10.97 13.04
N ASN A 70 -11.96 -11.84 13.65
CA ASN A 70 -13.22 -11.42 14.31
C ASN A 70 -12.99 -10.58 15.58
N LYS A 71 -11.78 -10.61 16.14
CA LYS A 71 -11.39 -9.85 17.33
C LYS A 71 -10.55 -8.62 17.02
N SER A 72 -10.24 -8.36 15.75
CA SER A 72 -9.44 -7.19 15.39
C SER A 72 -10.25 -5.92 15.53
N MET A 73 -9.73 -4.96 16.30
CA MET A 73 -10.31 -3.63 16.42
C MET A 73 -10.34 -2.89 15.09
N PHE A 74 -9.44 -3.22 14.16
CA PHE A 74 -9.49 -2.66 12.81
C PHE A 74 -10.77 -3.08 12.08
N ARG A 75 -11.20 -4.33 12.23
CA ARG A 75 -12.42 -4.85 11.61
C ARG A 75 -13.68 -4.46 12.39
N THR A 76 -13.67 -4.54 13.72
CA THR A 76 -14.86 -4.27 14.53
C THR A 76 -15.23 -2.80 14.58
N ASN A 77 -14.30 -1.88 14.29
CA ASN A 77 -14.58 -0.46 14.10
C ASN A 77 -15.07 -0.11 12.67
N ALA A 78 -15.52 -1.09 11.87
CA ALA A 78 -16.18 -0.81 10.61
C ALA A 78 -17.48 -0.01 10.81
N SER A 79 -17.89 0.74 9.79
CA SER A 79 -19.18 1.48 9.75
C SER A 79 -19.41 2.48 10.89
N ASN A 80 -18.37 2.88 11.61
CA ASN A 80 -18.45 3.85 12.71
C ASN A 80 -18.33 5.33 12.26
N GLY A 81 -18.71 5.63 11.01
CA GLY A 81 -18.61 6.97 10.44
C GLY A 81 -17.22 7.38 9.93
N THR A 82 -16.26 6.45 9.85
CA THR A 82 -14.94 6.75 9.29
C THR A 82 -14.92 6.78 7.77
N SER A 83 -14.02 7.58 7.20
CA SER A 83 -13.79 7.69 5.75
C SER A 83 -13.04 6.49 5.14
N TYR A 84 -12.47 5.61 5.98
CA TYR A 84 -11.65 4.49 5.55
C TYR A 84 -12.51 3.30 5.09
N SER A 85 -12.23 2.77 3.90
CA SER A 85 -13.07 1.75 3.26
C SER A 85 -12.71 0.30 3.56
N TRP A 86 -11.43 -0.05 3.55
CA TRP A 86 -10.99 -1.45 3.53
C TRP A 86 -10.98 -2.14 4.89
N ARG A 87 -12.02 -1.94 5.71
CA ARG A 87 -12.16 -2.52 7.06
C ARG A 87 -12.36 -4.04 7.05
N ASP A 88 -12.68 -4.60 5.89
CA ASP A 88 -12.78 -6.03 5.65
C ASP A 88 -11.42 -6.72 5.43
N SER A 89 -10.31 -5.95 5.44
CA SER A 89 -8.99 -6.49 5.14
C SER A 89 -8.50 -7.48 6.19
N THR A 90 -7.91 -8.57 5.74
CA THR A 90 -7.31 -9.64 6.55
C THR A 90 -5.83 -9.39 6.80
N VAL A 91 -5.08 -9.04 5.75
CA VAL A 91 -3.65 -8.80 5.78
C VAL A 91 -3.34 -7.49 5.05
N CYS A 92 -2.43 -6.70 5.61
CA CYS A 92 -1.73 -5.60 4.96
C CYS A 92 -0.32 -6.06 4.61
N GLN A 93 0.14 -5.83 3.38
CA GLN A 93 1.53 -6.07 2.99
C GLN A 93 2.15 -4.77 2.45
N VAL A 94 3.32 -4.43 2.98
CA VAL A 94 4.20 -3.37 2.51
C VAL A 94 5.48 -4.03 2.04
N LEU A 95 5.83 -3.79 0.77
CA LEU A 95 7.07 -4.25 0.17
C LEU A 95 7.71 -3.04 -0.51
N ASP A 96 8.49 -2.28 0.23
CA ASP A 96 9.15 -1.08 -0.30
C ASP A 96 10.54 -1.46 -0.81
N CYS A 97 10.85 -1.02 -2.03
CA CYS A 97 12.12 -1.30 -2.69
C CYS A 97 12.98 -0.04 -2.71
N PHE A 98 13.92 0.04 -1.78
CA PHE A 98 14.96 1.06 -1.75
C PHE A 98 15.97 0.79 -2.86
N HIS A 99 16.52 1.84 -3.42
CA HIS A 99 17.47 1.73 -4.52
C HIS A 99 18.49 2.86 -4.51
N GLU A 100 19.65 2.63 -5.10
CA GLU A 100 20.51 3.74 -5.51
C GLU A 100 19.81 4.59 -6.59
N THR A 101 20.05 5.91 -6.61
CA THR A 101 19.32 6.85 -7.48
C THR A 101 19.33 6.46 -8.97
N LYS A 102 20.47 5.99 -9.49
CA LYS A 102 20.63 5.55 -10.90
C LYS A 102 19.92 4.22 -11.21
N HIS A 103 19.53 3.46 -10.19
CA HIS A 103 18.93 2.13 -10.29
C HIS A 103 17.41 2.11 -10.06
N LYS A 104 16.76 3.28 -10.10
CA LYS A 104 15.28 3.40 -9.98
C LYS A 104 14.54 2.47 -10.95
N GLY A 105 15.02 2.35 -12.19
CA GLY A 105 14.37 1.49 -13.20
C GLY A 105 14.30 0.02 -12.80
N THR A 106 15.28 -0.46 -12.04
CA THR A 106 15.32 -1.83 -11.52
C THR A 106 14.29 -2.04 -10.42
N ALA A 107 14.19 -1.08 -9.49
CA ALA A 107 13.14 -1.08 -8.46
C ALA A 107 11.73 -0.98 -9.07
N ASP A 108 11.54 -0.11 -10.07
CA ASP A 108 10.27 0.03 -10.80
C ASP A 108 9.88 -1.28 -11.50
N ALA A 109 10.82 -1.95 -12.16
CA ALA A 109 10.58 -3.21 -12.86
C ALA A 109 10.16 -4.33 -11.89
N TRP A 110 10.84 -4.42 -10.73
CA TRP A 110 10.48 -5.37 -9.68
C TRP A 110 9.08 -5.07 -9.10
N GLN A 111 8.76 -3.81 -8.84
CA GLN A 111 7.42 -3.44 -8.36
C GLN A 111 6.33 -3.67 -9.41
N ALA A 112 6.61 -3.44 -10.69
CA ALA A 112 5.67 -3.73 -11.75
C ALA A 112 5.39 -5.23 -11.90
N GLU A 113 6.35 -6.09 -11.56
CA GLU A 113 6.11 -7.54 -11.45
C GLU A 113 5.21 -7.85 -10.25
N ASN A 114 5.51 -7.28 -9.09
CA ASN A 114 4.70 -7.44 -7.88
C ASN A 114 3.25 -6.97 -8.06
N ASP A 115 3.04 -5.85 -8.75
CA ASP A 115 1.70 -5.31 -9.06
C ASP A 115 0.86 -6.36 -9.83
N LYS A 116 1.47 -7.11 -10.76
CA LYS A 116 0.79 -8.18 -11.53
C LYS A 116 0.50 -9.42 -10.69
N LEU A 117 1.36 -9.73 -9.73
CA LEU A 117 1.23 -10.93 -8.89
C LEU A 117 0.25 -10.75 -7.74
N PHE A 118 0.26 -9.57 -7.12
CA PHE A 118 -0.46 -9.31 -5.86
C PHE A 118 -1.80 -8.60 -6.03
N VAL A 119 -2.11 -8.10 -7.23
CA VAL A 119 -3.39 -7.46 -7.51
C VAL A 119 -4.01 -7.95 -8.81
N GLY A 120 -5.27 -8.37 -8.73
CA GLY A 120 -6.11 -8.68 -9.89
C GLY A 120 -6.87 -10.00 -9.77
N PRO A 121 -7.77 -10.32 -10.72
CA PRO A 121 -8.68 -11.48 -10.62
C PRO A 121 -7.96 -12.82 -10.39
N ASN A 122 -6.76 -12.96 -10.94
CA ASN A 122 -5.95 -14.18 -10.83
C ASN A 122 -4.83 -14.09 -9.78
N SER A 123 -4.77 -12.99 -9.02
CA SER A 123 -3.72 -12.79 -8.02
C SER A 123 -3.82 -13.79 -6.87
N CYS A 124 -2.66 -14.19 -6.33
CA CYS A 124 -2.54 -14.98 -5.11
C CYS A 124 -2.85 -14.19 -3.82
N TYR A 125 -2.87 -12.85 -3.89
CA TYR A 125 -3.02 -11.98 -2.71
C TYR A 125 -4.37 -11.27 -2.69
N SER A 126 -4.60 -10.30 -3.58
CA SER A 126 -5.85 -9.53 -3.60
C SER A 126 -6.50 -9.54 -4.97
N LYS A 127 -7.79 -9.88 -5.01
CA LYS A 127 -8.60 -9.87 -6.24
C LYS A 127 -9.00 -8.47 -6.69
N GLN A 128 -8.92 -7.51 -5.78
CA GLN A 128 -9.21 -6.09 -5.99
C GLN A 128 -8.02 -5.26 -5.53
N ASP A 129 -7.70 -4.20 -6.26
CA ASP A 129 -6.72 -3.23 -5.79
C ASP A 129 -7.28 -2.45 -4.59
N LYS A 130 -6.74 -2.71 -3.40
CA LYS A 130 -7.13 -2.05 -2.15
C LYS A 130 -5.88 -1.42 -1.53
N ARG A 131 -5.90 -0.09 -1.37
CA ARG A 131 -4.76 0.71 -0.91
C ARG A 131 -5.13 1.58 0.29
N VAL A 132 -4.11 2.01 1.02
CA VAL A 132 -4.23 2.89 2.18
C VAL A 132 -3.57 4.22 1.91
N LEU A 133 -4.14 5.32 2.41
CA LEU A 133 -3.67 6.68 2.10
C LEU A 133 -2.23 6.96 2.58
N TRP A 134 -1.79 6.37 3.69
CA TRP A 134 -0.41 6.50 4.17
C TRP A 134 0.60 5.75 3.28
N GLY A 135 0.10 4.76 2.53
CA GLY A 135 0.87 3.88 1.67
C GLY A 135 0.65 4.17 0.17
N SER A 136 0.21 5.37 -0.19
CA SER A 136 -0.14 5.71 -1.57
C SER A 136 1.05 5.69 -2.54
N TYR A 137 0.80 5.25 -3.77
CA TYR A 137 1.74 5.20 -4.90
C TYR A 137 0.99 5.23 -6.24
N GLY A 138 1.71 5.47 -7.34
CA GLY A 138 1.16 5.49 -8.71
C GLY A 138 0.64 6.86 -9.13
N ASP A 139 -0.60 6.92 -9.63
CA ASP A 139 -1.20 8.16 -10.15
C ASP A 139 -1.38 9.22 -9.05
N TRP A 140 -0.95 10.45 -9.33
CA TRP A 140 -1.03 11.59 -8.42
C TRP A 140 -2.43 12.24 -8.35
N ASN A 141 -3.40 11.74 -9.11
CA ASN A 141 -4.78 12.20 -9.10
C ASN A 141 -5.67 11.17 -8.40
N LEU A 142 -6.01 11.44 -7.14
CA LEU A 142 -6.82 10.54 -6.31
C LEU A 142 -8.16 10.22 -6.97
N HIS A 143 -8.75 11.15 -7.73
CA HIS A 143 -10.02 10.90 -8.41
C HIS A 143 -9.91 9.82 -9.50
N LYS A 144 -8.78 9.74 -10.20
CA LYS A 144 -8.55 8.71 -11.21
C LYS A 144 -8.43 7.32 -10.60
N VAL A 145 -7.79 7.22 -9.43
CA VAL A 145 -7.54 5.96 -8.72
C VAL A 145 -8.47 5.74 -7.52
N ARG A 146 -9.57 6.49 -7.42
CA ARG A 146 -10.43 6.50 -6.22
C ARG A 146 -10.98 5.13 -5.85
N SER A 147 -11.21 4.27 -6.83
CA SER A 147 -11.71 2.89 -6.63
C SER A 147 -10.73 2.00 -5.87
N THR A 148 -9.45 2.39 -5.77
CA THR A 148 -8.45 1.67 -4.96
C THR A 148 -8.41 2.14 -3.50
N TYR A 149 -9.04 3.28 -3.19
CA TYR A 149 -9.07 3.87 -1.84
C TYR A 149 -10.47 3.87 -1.21
N TYR A 150 -11.53 3.81 -2.02
CA TYR A 150 -12.91 3.88 -1.58
C TYR A 150 -13.73 2.71 -2.13
N GLU A 151 -14.58 2.13 -1.28
CA GLU A 151 -15.33 0.89 -1.57
C GLU A 151 -16.39 1.03 -2.66
N ASN A 152 -16.94 2.23 -2.83
CA ASN A 152 -17.95 2.54 -3.83
C ASN A 152 -17.98 4.05 -4.13
N GLU A 153 -18.69 4.38 -5.21
CA GLU A 153 -18.86 5.77 -5.65
C GLU A 153 -19.71 6.57 -4.65
N GLU A 154 -20.69 5.95 -3.99
CA GLU A 154 -21.56 6.63 -3.01
C GLU A 154 -20.76 7.21 -1.84
N LYS A 155 -19.83 6.42 -1.26
CA LYS A 155 -18.93 6.88 -0.21
C LYS A 155 -18.03 7.99 -0.70
N TYR A 156 -17.47 7.88 -1.90
CA TYR A 156 -16.64 8.93 -2.47
C TYR A 156 -17.43 10.23 -2.60
N GLN A 157 -18.63 10.20 -3.20
CA GLN A 157 -19.51 11.36 -3.35
C GLN A 157 -19.92 11.96 -2.00
N GLN A 158 -20.19 11.14 -0.98
CA GLN A 158 -20.46 11.62 0.38
C GLN A 158 -19.27 12.42 0.92
N LEU A 159 -18.04 11.92 0.73
CA LEU A 159 -16.83 12.63 1.13
C LEU A 159 -16.64 13.94 0.34
N GLN A 160 -17.01 13.97 -0.95
CA GLN A 160 -16.99 15.21 -1.74
C GLN A 160 -17.93 16.28 -1.15
N LYS A 161 -19.13 15.88 -0.72
CA LYS A 161 -20.10 16.77 -0.05
C LYS A 161 -19.61 17.24 1.32
N VAL A 162 -18.97 16.36 2.10
CA VAL A 162 -18.34 16.74 3.37
C VAL A 162 -17.25 17.77 3.12
N ARG A 163 -16.38 17.54 2.12
CA ARG A 163 -15.32 18.49 1.78
C ARG A 163 -15.86 19.83 1.31
N ALA A 164 -16.86 19.86 0.42
CA ALA A 164 -17.44 21.11 -0.06
C ALA A 164 -17.99 21.99 1.09
N ARG A 165 -18.51 21.37 2.16
CA ARG A 165 -18.96 22.08 3.36
C ARG A 165 -17.82 22.56 4.25
N ALA A 166 -16.76 21.76 4.40
CA ALA A 166 -15.66 22.03 5.32
C ALA A 166 -14.56 22.93 4.72
N ASP A 167 -14.40 22.90 3.40
CA ASP A 167 -13.36 23.59 2.64
C ASP A 167 -13.97 24.17 1.34
N PRO A 168 -14.95 25.10 1.43
CA PRO A 168 -15.69 25.60 0.28
C PRO A 168 -14.78 26.25 -0.77
N ASP A 169 -13.80 27.04 -0.32
CA ASP A 169 -12.89 27.79 -1.19
C ASP A 169 -11.69 26.96 -1.65
N GLY A 170 -11.45 25.80 -1.03
CA GLY A 170 -10.34 24.93 -1.41
C GLY A 170 -9.01 25.29 -0.80
N LEU A 171 -9.00 26.04 0.30
CA LEU A 171 -7.79 26.44 1.00
C LEU A 171 -6.93 25.22 1.39
N PHE A 172 -7.56 24.09 1.70
CA PHE A 172 -6.87 22.86 2.10
C PHE A 172 -6.66 21.87 0.92
N THR A 173 -6.38 22.40 -0.28
CA THR A 173 -6.16 21.63 -1.51
C THR A 173 -4.71 21.72 -1.99
N PRO A 174 -3.75 21.04 -1.35
CA PRO A 174 -2.33 21.20 -1.69
C PRO A 174 -1.94 20.58 -3.04
N ASN A 175 -2.66 19.54 -3.48
CA ASN A 175 -2.36 18.81 -4.72
C ASN A 175 -3.59 18.03 -5.23
N PRO A 176 -3.54 17.44 -6.45
CA PRO A 176 -4.64 16.63 -7.00
C PRO A 176 -4.92 15.30 -6.29
N PHE A 177 -4.05 14.86 -5.37
CA PHE A 177 -4.22 13.64 -4.59
C PHE A 177 -5.12 13.88 -3.37
N CYS A 178 -6.34 14.35 -3.63
CA CYS A 178 -7.32 14.66 -2.62
C CYS A 178 -8.76 14.42 -3.13
N VAL A 179 -9.73 14.27 -2.23
CA VAL A 179 -11.14 14.02 -2.60
C VAL A 179 -11.73 15.24 -3.27
N LYS A 180 -12.10 15.23 -4.54
CA LYS A 180 -12.65 16.43 -5.21
C LYS A 180 -13.82 17.05 -4.43
N ARG A 181 -13.94 18.38 -4.41
CA ARG A 181 -15.15 19.03 -3.89
C ARG A 181 -16.34 18.66 -4.77
N ALA A 182 -17.51 18.50 -4.17
CA ALA A 182 -18.74 18.50 -4.95
C ALA A 182 -18.89 19.88 -5.61
N ALA A 183 -19.38 19.90 -6.85
CA ALA A 183 -19.74 21.13 -7.54
C ALA A 183 -20.98 21.77 -6.89
#